data_AF-A0A2E0XCV4-F1
#
_entry.id   AF-A0A2E0XCV4-F1
#
_cell.length_a   1.000
_cell.length_b   1.000
_cell.length_c   1.000
_cell.angle_alpha   90.00
_cell.angle_beta   90.00
_cell.angle_gamma   90.00
#
_symmetry.space_group_name_H-M   'P 1'
#
loop_
_entity.id
_entity.type
_entity.pdbx_description
1 polymer ?
#
loop_
_entity_poly.entity_id
_entity_poly.type
_entity_poly.pdbx_seq_one_letter_code
_entity_poly.pdbx_strand_id
1 'polypeptide(L)' 'MVLFRPEEEDIRLTQLAPYTENQVPSERRATAYVCRNFSCQQPTTKIDKMLGLLGIEEESSLIGD' A
#
# COMPACT_ATOMS: atom_id res chain seq x y z
N MET A 1 6.30 -8.26 -2.10
CA MET A 1 5.74 -8.03 -3.45
C MET A 1 5.03 -6.69 -3.44
N VAL A 2 5.24 -5.86 -4.45
CA VAL A 2 4.57 -4.57 -4.60
C VAL A 2 3.80 -4.60 -5.91
N LEU A 3 2.52 -4.26 -5.87
CA LEU A 3 1.66 -4.15 -7.03
C LEU A 3 1.19 -2.70 -7.15
N PHE A 4 1.34 -2.12 -8.33
CA PHE A 4 0.86 -0.77 -8.60
C PHE A 4 -0.48 -0.84 -9.33
N ARG A 5 -1.49 -0.15 -8.79
CA ARG A 5 -2.78 0.04 -9.45
C ARG A 5 -2.81 1.42 -10.10
N PRO A 6 -2.84 1.53 -11.44
CA PRO A 6 -3.02 2.81 -12.11
C PRO A 6 -4.43 3.36 -11.83
N GLU A 7 -4.61 4.68 -11.97
CA GLU A 7 -5.93 5.33 -11.80
C GLU A 7 -6.93 4.95 -12.90
N GLU A 8 -6.42 4.62 -14.09
CA GLU A 8 -7.23 4.12 -15.20
C GLU A 8 -7.82 2.74 -14.87
N GLU A 9 -8.98 2.43 -15.44
CA GLU A 9 -9.58 1.10 -15.34
C GLU A 9 -8.71 0.04 -16.06
N ASP A 10 -7.67 -0.42 -15.36
CA ASP A 10 -6.81 -1.51 -15.80
C ASP A 10 -7.23 -2.83 -15.16
N ILE A 11 -8.01 -3.60 -15.91
CA ILE A 11 -8.49 -4.92 -15.48
C ILE A 11 -7.36 -5.97 -15.37
N ARG A 12 -6.17 -5.72 -15.93
CA ARG A 12 -5.09 -6.72 -15.93
C ARG A 12 -4.60 -7.02 -14.53
N LEU A 13 -4.61 -6.02 -13.64
CA LEU A 13 -4.21 -6.22 -12.25
C LEU A 13 -5.20 -7.14 -11.51
N THR A 14 -6.50 -6.92 -11.68
CA THR A 14 -7.53 -7.76 -11.04
C THR A 14 -7.64 -9.14 -11.68
N GLN A 15 -7.29 -9.30 -12.96
CA GLN A 15 -7.15 -10.61 -13.60
C GLN A 15 -5.96 -11.41 -13.04
N LEU A 16 -4.80 -10.77 -12.85
CA LEU A 16 -3.60 -11.41 -12.29
C LEU A 16 -3.71 -11.65 -10.79
N ALA A 17 -4.31 -10.71 -10.06
CA ALA A 17 -4.42 -10.70 -8.61
C ALA A 17 -5.85 -10.30 -8.17
N PRO A 18 -6.83 -11.23 -8.20
CA PRO A 18 -8.24 -10.93 -7.95
C PRO A 18 -8.54 -10.27 -6.60
N TYR A 19 -7.73 -10.54 -5.58
CA TYR A 19 -7.87 -9.92 -4.26
C TYR A 19 -7.69 -8.38 -4.26
N THR A 20 -7.19 -7.81 -5.36
CA THR A 20 -6.99 -6.37 -5.54
C THR A 20 -8.22 -5.63 -6.08
N GLU A 21 -9.33 -6.33 -6.37
CA GLU A 21 -10.55 -5.76 -6.96
C GLU A 21 -11.06 -4.54 -6.16
N ASN A 22 -11.13 -4.69 -4.83
CA ASN A 22 -11.61 -3.66 -3.91
C ASN A 22 -10.48 -2.77 -3.35
N GLN A 23 -9.25 -2.92 -3.84
CA GLN A 23 -8.09 -2.13 -3.42
C GLN A 23 -7.96 -0.88 -4.30
N VAL A 24 -8.94 0.01 -4.17
CA VAL A 24 -9.08 1.23 -5.00
C VAL A 24 -8.52 2.46 -4.28
N PRO A 25 -8.11 3.51 -5.02
CA PRO A 25 -7.75 4.79 -4.42
C PRO A 25 -8.90 5.34 -3.56
N SER A 26 -8.59 5.72 -2.33
CA SER A 26 -9.53 6.39 -1.42
C SER A 26 -9.38 7.90 -1.52
N GLU A 27 -10.51 8.62 -1.56
CA GLU A 27 -10.55 10.09 -1.59
C GLU A 27 -9.72 10.74 -2.72
N ARG A 28 -9.55 10.06 -3.86
CA ARG A 28 -8.66 10.51 -4.97
C ARG A 28 -7.21 10.73 -4.53
N ARG A 29 -6.74 9.94 -3.56
CA ARG A 29 -5.35 9.94 -3.08
C ARG A 29 -4.71 8.57 -3.28
N ALA A 30 -3.38 8.58 -3.47
CA ALA A 30 -2.58 7.37 -3.41
C ALA A 30 -2.87 6.62 -2.10
N THR A 31 -3.28 5.36 -2.22
CA THR A 31 -3.75 4.55 -1.09
C THR A 31 -3.01 3.23 -1.08
N ALA A 32 -2.30 2.96 0.01
CA ALA A 32 -1.57 1.72 0.21
C ALA A 32 -2.42 0.69 0.95
N TYR A 33 -2.45 -0.53 0.42
CA TYR A 33 -2.99 -1.73 1.06
C TYR A 33 -1.83 -2.64 1.43
N VAL A 34 -1.48 -2.69 2.72
CA VAL A 34 -0.37 -3.52 3.21
C VAL A 34 -0.92 -4.83 3.74
N CYS A 35 -0.60 -5.92 3.05
CA CYS A 35 -1.06 -7.26 3.39
C CYS A 35 0.10 -8.14 3.88
N ARG A 36 -0.08 -8.78 5.04
CA ARG A 36 0.87 -9.69 5.68
C ARG A 36 0.10 -10.87 6.26
N ASN A 37 0.69 -12.07 6.21
CA ASN A 37 0.09 -13.28 6.78
C ASN A 37 -1.36 -13.51 6.32
N PHE A 38 -1.61 -13.38 5.01
CA PHE A 38 -2.92 -13.57 4.38
C PHE A 38 -4.01 -12.58 4.83
N SER A 39 -3.66 -11.50 5.52
CA SER A 39 -4.59 -10.45 5.94
C SER A 39 -4.07 -9.06 5.58
N CYS A 40 -4.97 -8.14 5.24
CA CYS A 40 -4.64 -6.76 4.93
C CYS A 40 -4.99 -5.85 6.10
N GLN A 41 -4.11 -4.89 6.36
CA GLN A 41 -4.35 -3.84 7.33
C GLN A 41 -5.33 -2.80 6.76
N GLN A 42 -5.86 -1.92 7.61
CA GLN A 42 -6.66 -0.79 7.13
C GLN A 42 -5.86 0.04 6.11
N PRO A 43 -6.47 0.46 5.00
CA PRO A 43 -5.80 1.23 3.96
C PRO A 43 -5.25 2.54 4.54
N THR A 44 -4.16 3.03 3.97
CA THR A 44 -3.57 4.30 4.40
C THR A 44 -3.12 5.16 3.23
N THR A 45 -3.30 6.46 3.40
CA THR A 45 -2.79 7.52 2.53
C THR A 45 -1.55 8.21 3.13
N LYS A 46 -1.01 7.68 4.24
CA LYS A 46 0.13 8.25 4.95
C LYS A 46 1.38 7.38 4.80
N ILE A 47 2.50 7.99 4.42
CA ILE A 47 3.75 7.29 4.09
C ILE A 47 4.39 6.63 5.32
N ASP A 48 4.45 7.34 6.45
CA ASP A 48 4.94 6.87 7.75
C ASP A 48 4.17 5.63 8.20
N LYS A 49 2.84 5.66 8.08
CA LYS A 49 2.00 4.50 8.41
C LYS A 49 2.26 3.33 7.47
N MET A 50 2.40 3.57 6.17
CA MET A 50 2.73 2.52 5.20
C MET A 50 4.09 1.86 5.53
N LEU A 51 5.14 2.65 5.78
CA LEU A 51 6.48 2.17 6.12
C LEU A 51 6.47 1.36 7.43
N GLY A 52 5.80 1.86 8.47
CA GLY A 52 5.63 1.12 9.73
C GLY A 52 4.91 -0.22 9.54
N LEU A 53 3.88 -0.28 8.69
CA LEU A 53 3.19 -1.53 8.37
C LEU A 53 4.08 -2.52 7.59
N LEU A 54 5.01 -2.00 6.78
CA LEU A 54 6.05 -2.78 6.08
C LEU A 54 7.19 -3.23 7.01
N GLY A 55 7.26 -2.70 8.24
CA GLY A 55 8.35 -2.97 9.17
C GLY A 55 9.65 -2.22 8.84
N ILE A 56 9.53 -1.13 8.09
CA ILE A 56 10.64 -0.21 7.84
C ILE A 56 10.60 0.82 8.96
N GLU A 57 11.53 0.72 9.90
CA GLU A 57 11.75 1.75 10.91
C GLU A 57 12.45 2.92 10.23
N GLU A 58 11.90 4.13 10.36
CA GLU A 58 12.55 5.31 9.80
C GLU A 58 13.95 5.44 10.40
N GLU A 59 14.96 5.51 9.54
CA GLU A 59 16.32 5.94 9.85
C GLU A 59 16.39 7.44 10.22
N SER A 60 15.40 7.92 10.99
CA SER A 60 15.43 9.18 11.72
C SER A 60 16.37 9.11 12.94
N SER A 61 16.91 7.92 13.24
CA SER A 61 17.98 7.72 14.23
C SER A 61 19.40 7.77 13.65
N LEU A 62 19.60 7.98 12.34
CA LEU A 62 20.91 8.23 11.72
C LEU A 62 21.14 9.70 11.29
N ILE A 63 20.23 10.60 11.65
CA ILE A 63 20.53 12.03 11.74
C ILE A 63 20.34 12.45 13.20
N GLY A 64 21.22 11.93 14.05
CA GLY A 64 21.55 12.55 15.32
C GLY A 64 22.66 13.57 15.08
N ASP A 65 22.30 14.86 15.17
CA ASP A 65 23.05 16.04 15.66
C ASP A 65 22.48 17.33 15.04
#